data_AF-A0AAJ0IVT6-F1
#
_entry.id   AF-A0AAJ0IVT6-F1
#
_cell.length_a   1.000
_cell.length_b   1.000
_cell.length_c   1.000
_cell.angle_alpha   90.00
_cell.angle_beta   90.00
_cell.angle_gamma   90.00
#
_symmetry.space_group_name_H-M   'P 1'
#
loop_
_entity.id
_entity.type
_entity.pdbx_description
1 polymer ?
#
loop_
_entity_poly.entity_id
_entity_poly.type
_entity_poly.pdbx_seq_one_letter_code
_entity_poly.pdbx_strand_id
1 'polypeptide(L)' 'ESIDLHRIDPAQVKVPTVVVAVEGDRLVPLADMVSLVEGLGLRGSLRVLRSPYGHDAFLKEIDRIDAILTTALRLTGETA' A
#
# COMPACT_ATOMS: atom_id res chain seq x y z
N GLU A 1 -6.55 8.95 21.27
CA GLU A 1 -5.30 9.54 20.75
C GLU A 1 -5.00 8.91 19.40
N SER A 2 -4.61 9.70 18.39
CA SER A 2 -4.55 9.24 16.99
C SER A 2 -3.43 8.24 16.75
N ILE A 3 -3.66 7.34 15.79
CA ILE A 3 -2.66 6.41 15.23
C ILE A 3 -1.53 7.16 14.50
N ASP A 4 -1.76 8.42 14.11
CA ASP A 4 -0.84 9.25 13.31
C ASP A 4 0.36 9.82 14.10
N LEU A 5 0.41 9.60 15.42
CA LEU A 5 1.57 10.00 16.23
C LEU A 5 2.79 9.10 15.99
N HIS A 6 2.60 7.93 15.38
CA HIS A 6 3.70 7.04 15.03
C HIS A 6 4.50 7.59 13.86
N ARG A 7 5.75 7.96 14.12
CA ARG A 7 6.72 8.36 13.10
C ARG A 7 7.76 7.26 12.93
N ILE A 8 7.67 6.54 11.82
CA ILE A 8 8.65 5.53 11.40
C ILE A 8 9.43 6.10 10.21
N ASP A 9 10.74 5.86 10.18
CA ASP A 9 11.55 6.08 8.98
C ASP A 9 11.34 4.90 8.01
N PRO A 10 10.72 5.11 6.82
CA PRO A 10 10.46 4.04 5.88
C PRO A 10 11.71 3.28 5.45
N ALA A 11 12.89 3.90 5.47
CA ALA A 11 14.15 3.23 5.14
C ALA A 11 14.53 2.11 6.12
N GLN A 12 13.92 2.09 7.31
CA GLN A 12 14.10 1.00 8.29
C GLN A 12 13.30 -0.27 7.94
N VAL A 13 12.37 -0.21 6.97
CA VAL A 13 11.61 -1.38 6.53
C VAL A 13 12.48 -2.23 5.60
N LYS A 14 12.89 -3.41 6.07
CA LYS A 14 13.88 -4.26 5.38
C LYS A 14 13.27 -5.31 4.44
N VAL A 15 11.95 -5.48 4.48
CA VAL A 15 11.21 -6.47 3.69
C VAL A 15 10.61 -5.85 2.42
N PRO A 16 10.44 -6.63 1.33
CA PRO A 16 9.64 -6.19 0.19
C PRO A 16 8.26 -5.71 0.66
N THR A 17 7.86 -4.53 0.20
CA THR A 17 6.66 -3.85 0.67
C THR A 17 5.84 -3.37 -0.51
N VAL A 18 4.58 -3.80 -0.56
CA VAL A 18 3.58 -3.30 -1.52
C VAL A 18 2.73 -2.27 -0.80
N VAL A 19 2.76 -1.02 -1.28
CA VAL A 19 1.88 0.06 -0.81
C VAL A 19 0.68 0.12 -1.74
N VAL A 20 -0.52 0.08 -1.17
CA VAL A 20 -1.77 0.18 -1.92
C VAL A 20 -2.40 1.55 -1.61
N ALA A 21 -2.58 2.36 -2.64
CA ALA A 21 -3.19 3.68 -2.54
C ALA A 21 -4.51 3.72 -3.32
N VAL A 22 -5.44 4.56 -2.88
CA VAL A 22 -6.71 4.76 -3.58
C VAL A 22 -6.77 6.17 -4.13
N GLU A 23 -7.01 6.30 -5.43
CA GLU A 23 -7.21 7.60 -6.09
C GLU A 23 -8.47 8.25 -5.52
N GLY A 24 -8.34 9.47 -5.02
CA GLY A 24 -9.45 10.22 -4.40
C GLY A 24 -9.67 9.92 -2.92
N ASP A 25 -8.80 9.14 -2.26
CA ASP A 25 -8.79 9.03 -0.80
C ASP A 25 -8.50 10.42 -0.17
N ARG A 26 -9.41 10.85 0.70
CA ARG A 26 -9.34 12.14 1.41
C ARG A 26 -8.73 12.04 2.81
N LEU A 27 -8.67 10.83 3.37
CA LEU A 27 -8.07 10.56 4.67
C LEU A 27 -6.58 10.28 4.53
N VAL A 28 -6.20 9.54 3.48
CA VAL A 28 -4.81 9.18 3.18
C VAL A 28 -4.48 9.56 1.74
N PRO A 29 -4.03 10.80 1.48
CA PRO A 29 -3.75 11.29 0.14
C PRO A 29 -2.73 10.45 -0.63
N LEU A 30 -2.92 10.34 -1.95
CA LEU A 30 -2.00 9.61 -2.83
C LEU A 30 -0.55 10.12 -2.73
N ALA A 31 -0.35 11.42 -2.55
CA ALA A 31 0.98 12.03 -2.41
C ALA A 31 1.76 11.47 -1.20
N ASP A 32 1.08 11.18 -0.10
CA ASP A 32 1.71 10.61 1.10
C ASP A 32 2.13 9.16 0.85
N MET A 33 1.32 8.40 0.11
CA MET A 33 1.66 7.04 -0.29
C MET A 33 2.82 6.99 -1.28
N VAL A 34 2.92 7.97 -2.19
CA VAL A 34 4.09 8.13 -3.07
C VAL A 34 5.34 8.42 -2.23
N SER A 35 5.25 9.38 -1.30
CA SER A 35 6.37 9.72 -0.41
C SER A 35 6.83 8.53 0.44
N LEU A 36 5.88 7.70 0.91
CA LEU A 36 6.19 6.46 1.60
C LEU A 36 6.97 5.48 0.71
N VAL A 37 6.52 5.26 -0.53
CA VAL A 37 7.20 4.36 -1.48
C VAL A 37 8.59 4.86 -1.86
N GLU A 38 8.76 6.17 -2.03
CA GLU A 38 10.08 6.78 -2.24
C GLU A 38 11.02 6.51 -1.06
N GLY A 39 10.51 6.66 0.18
CA GLY A 39 11.27 6.34 1.39
C GLY A 39 11.63 4.85 1.55
N LEU A 40 10.79 3.95 1.02
CA LEU A 40 11.07 2.50 0.99
C LEU A 40 12.17 2.12 -0.03
N GLY A 41 12.46 3.00 -1.00
CA GLY A 41 13.44 2.77 -2.06
C GLY A 41 13.13 1.53 -2.90
N LEU A 42 14.16 0.74 -3.25
CA LEU A 42 14.03 -0.46 -4.10
C LEU A 42 13.13 -1.57 -3.50
N ARG A 43 12.76 -1.47 -2.23
CA ARG A 43 11.87 -2.43 -1.54
C ARG A 43 10.40 -2.06 -1.68
N GLY A 44 10.11 -0.81 -2.03
CA GLY A 44 8.75 -0.29 -2.17
C GLY A 44 8.22 -0.49 -3.58
N SER A 45 6.95 -0.88 -3.67
CA SER A 45 6.19 -0.80 -4.91
C SER A 45 4.82 -0.20 -4.63
N LEU A 46 4.29 0.59 -5.58
CA LEU A 46 3.00 1.25 -5.45
C LEU A 46 1.95 0.57 -6.34
N ARG A 47 0.78 0.27 -5.78
CA ARG A 47 -0.42 -0.12 -6.52
C ARG A 47 -1.52 0.92 -6.29
N VAL A 48 -1.97 1.58 -7.34
CA VAL A 48 -3.05 2.57 -7.26
C VAL A 48 -4.38 1.96 -7.71
N LEU A 49 -5.37 2.02 -6.83
CA LEU A 49 -6.75 1.65 -7.11
C LEU A 49 -7.56 2.88 -7.45
N ARG A 50 -8.40 2.77 -8.47
CA ARG A 50 -9.45 3.76 -8.77
C ARG A 50 -10.78 3.19 -8.29
N SER A 51 -11.44 3.88 -7.38
CA SER A 51 -12.72 3.45 -6.82
C SER A 51 -13.54 4.66 -6.38
N PRO A 52 -14.87 4.68 -6.60
CA PRO A 52 -15.72 5.73 -6.09
C PRO A 52 -15.85 5.71 -4.55
N TYR A 53 -15.38 4.65 -3.89
CA TYR A 53 -15.47 4.49 -2.44
C TYR A 53 -14.38 5.24 -1.67
N GLY A 54 -13.38 5.84 -2.36
CA GLY A 54 -12.29 6.54 -1.71
C GLY A 54 -11.59 5.65 -0.68
N HIS A 55 -11.42 6.15 0.55
CA HIS A 55 -10.79 5.38 1.62
C HIS A 55 -11.39 4.00 1.81
N ASP A 56 -12.72 3.85 1.76
CA ASP A 56 -13.40 2.57 2.00
C ASP A 56 -13.14 1.50 0.92
N ALA A 57 -12.43 1.83 -0.16
CA ALA A 57 -12.15 0.88 -1.24
C ALA A 57 -11.38 -0.35 -0.76
N PHE A 58 -10.54 -0.25 0.28
CA PHE A 58 -9.86 -1.44 0.84
C PHE A 58 -10.83 -2.45 1.46
N LEU A 59 -12.04 -2.03 1.84
CA LEU A 59 -13.09 -2.91 2.36
C LEU A 59 -14.09 -3.34 1.27
N LYS A 60 -14.29 -2.48 0.27
CA LYS A 60 -15.37 -2.65 -0.73
C LYS A 60 -14.90 -3.28 -2.05
N GLU A 61 -13.65 -3.06 -2.45
CA GLU A 61 -13.07 -3.60 -3.69
C GLU A 61 -12.45 -4.99 -3.43
N ILE A 62 -13.24 -5.92 -2.89
CA ILE A 62 -12.77 -7.21 -2.37
C ILE A 62 -11.89 -7.95 -3.38
N ASP A 63 -12.37 -8.12 -4.62
CA ASP A 63 -11.64 -8.86 -5.67
C ASP A 63 -10.32 -8.20 -6.05
N ARG A 64 -10.26 -6.86 -6.04
CA ARG A 64 -9.04 -6.13 -6.39
C ARG A 64 -8.00 -6.20 -5.27
N ILE A 65 -8.47 -6.13 -4.02
CA ILE A 65 -7.62 -6.27 -2.84
C ILE A 65 -7.10 -7.71 -2.74
N ASP A 66 -7.96 -8.70 -2.95
CA ASP A 66 -7.57 -10.12 -2.97
C ASP A 66 -6.49 -10.41 -4.01
N ALA A 67 -6.63 -9.89 -5.23
CA ALA A 67 -5.62 -10.04 -6.27
C ALA A 67 -4.27 -9.41 -5.89
N ILE A 68 -4.29 -8.24 -5.24
CA ILE A 68 -3.07 -7.58 -4.76
C ILE A 68 -2.42 -8.39 -3.65
N LEU A 69 -3.18 -8.83 -2.65
CA LEU A 69 -2.69 -9.63 -1.53
C LEU A 69 -2.12 -10.96 -2.01
N THR A 70 -2.85 -11.65 -2.89
CA THR A 70 -2.39 -12.90 -3.51
C THR A 70 -1.04 -12.71 -4.21
N THR A 71 -0.88 -11.60 -4.94
CA THR A 71 0.39 -11.30 -5.62
C THR A 71 1.51 -10.97 -4.63
N ALA A 72 1.21 -10.17 -3.60
CA ALA A 72 2.19 -9.71 -2.62
C ALA A 72 2.66 -10.83 -1.67
N LEU A 73 1.78 -11.78 -1.37
CA LEU A 73 2.03 -12.86 -0.41
C LEU A 73 2.51 -14.16 -1.06
N ARG A 74 2.38 -14.31 -2.39
CA ARG A 74 3.09 -15.37 -3.10
C ARG A 74 4.59 -15.13 -2.96
N LEU A 75 5.22 -15.91 -2.09
CA LEU A 75 6.64 -15.87 -1.78
C LEU A 75 7.47 -15.79 -3.08
N THR A 76 8.42 -14.85 -3.13
CA THR A 76 9.57 -14.85 -4.06
C THR A 76 10.48 -16.06 -3.80
N GLY A 77 9.94 -17.26 -3.96
CA GLY A 77 10.55 -18.55 -3.64
C GLY A 77 9.73 -19.76 -4.08
N GLU A 78 8.44 -19.62 -4.40
CA GLU A 78 7.69 -20.67 -5.10
C GLU A 78 7.78 -20.45 -6.61
N THR A 79 8.90 -20.88 -7.19
CA THR A 79 8.88 -21.34 -8.59
C THR A 79 7.99 -22.57 -8.65
N ALA A 80 6.86 -22.45 -9.34
CA ALA A 80 6.16 -23.61 -9.89
C ALA A 80 7.09 -24.43 -10.80
#